data_AF-A0A9D7HBK9-F1
#
_entry.id   AF-A0A9D7HBK9-F1
#
_cell.length_a   1.000
_cell.length_b   1.000
_cell.length_c   1.000
_cell.angle_alpha   90.00
_cell.angle_beta   90.00
_cell.angle_gamma   90.00
#
_symmetry.space_group_name_H-M   'P 1'
#
loop_
_entity.id
_entity.type
_entity.pdbx_description
1 polymer ?
#
loop_
_entity_poly.entity_id
_entity_poly.type
_entity_poly.pdbx_seq_one_letter_code
_entity_poly.pdbx_strand_id
1 'polypeptide(L)'
;MKRKWVDNEVYFGPDRRKGGLGKRWGDKRSFDDAGEPPPLGAVMRRLRVQLNGIASPDDRRRVYELARFAASEAEHQHLLECADSLRNVMTSIVAGDFTNADAWVMHAQAHFNGPH
;
A
#
# COMPACT_ATOMS: atom_id res chain seq x y z
N MET A 1 22.34 4.01 5.60
CA MET A 1 21.55 3.74 6.82
C MET A 1 20.20 3.16 6.39
N LYS A 2 19.92 1.87 6.63
CA LYS A 2 18.71 1.18 6.11
C LYS A 2 17.46 1.71 6.82
N ARG A 3 16.83 2.74 6.24
CA ARG A 3 15.51 3.24 6.61
C ARG A 3 14.51 2.24 6.02
N LYS A 4 14.03 1.31 6.85
CA LYS A 4 13.26 0.16 6.39
C LYS A 4 11.79 0.54 6.37
N TRP A 5 11.12 0.34 5.26
CA TRP A 5 9.69 0.05 5.31
C TRP A 5 9.53 -1.33 5.94
N VAL A 6 8.65 -1.44 6.93
CA VAL A 6 8.32 -2.70 7.58
C VAL A 6 7.17 -3.31 6.82
N ASP A 7 7.34 -4.58 6.55
CA ASP A 7 6.36 -5.40 5.88
C ASP A 7 6.43 -6.77 6.55
N ASN A 8 5.51 -6.94 7.49
CA ASN A 8 5.35 -8.13 8.29
C ASN A 8 3.88 -8.54 8.23
N GLU A 9 3.57 -9.74 8.70
CA GLU A 9 2.19 -10.24 8.73
C GLU A 9 1.20 -9.28 9.43
N VAL A 10 1.67 -8.50 10.41
CA VAL A 10 0.80 -7.64 11.22
C VAL A 10 0.88 -6.17 10.80
N TYR A 11 1.79 -5.78 9.91
CA TYR A 11 2.03 -4.36 9.62
C TYR A 11 2.73 -4.14 8.28
N PHE A 12 2.13 -3.29 7.45
CA PHE A 12 2.78 -2.70 6.28
C PHE A 12 2.87 -1.19 6.49
N GLY A 13 4.08 -0.65 6.57
CA GLY A 13 4.27 0.78 6.81
C GLY A 13 5.68 1.18 7.26
N PRO A 14 5.90 2.47 7.55
CA PRO A 14 7.18 2.99 8.02
C PRO A 14 7.73 2.24 9.26
N ASP A 15 9.02 1.85 9.30
CA ASP A 15 9.59 1.19 10.49
C ASP A 15 9.49 2.07 11.73
N ARG A 16 8.72 1.59 12.71
CA ARG A 16 8.52 2.27 14.00
C ARG A 16 9.62 1.91 15.02
N ARG A 17 10.52 0.97 14.73
CA ARG A 17 11.51 0.38 15.66
C ARG A 17 12.91 0.98 15.55
N LYS A 18 13.08 2.27 15.83
CA LYS A 18 14.37 2.85 16.28
C LYS A 18 14.12 4.07 17.17
N GLY A 19 14.12 3.87 18.49
CA GLY A 19 14.32 4.95 19.43
C GLY A 19 15.81 5.30 19.46
N GLY A 20 16.23 6.26 18.63
CA GLY A 20 17.42 7.04 18.96
C GLY A 20 17.08 8.01 20.10
N LEU A 21 18.04 8.28 20.98
CA LEU A 21 17.98 9.29 22.03
C LEU A 21 17.51 10.62 21.43
N GLY A 22 16.25 11.03 21.64
CA GLY A 22 15.79 12.36 21.19
C GLY A 22 14.30 12.56 20.94
N LYS A 23 13.48 11.51 20.74
CA LYS A 23 12.03 11.72 20.55
C LYS A 23 11.31 11.83 21.90
N ARG A 24 10.66 12.97 22.14
CA ARG A 24 9.83 13.24 23.33
C ARG A 24 8.63 12.29 23.36
N TRP A 25 8.23 11.90 24.56
CA TRP A 25 6.99 11.14 24.79
C TRP A 25 5.81 11.90 24.18
N GLY A 26 5.11 11.29 23.22
CA GLY A 26 3.93 11.85 22.55
C GLY A 26 4.11 12.18 21.08
N ASP A 27 5.33 12.11 20.56
CA ASP A 27 5.61 12.39 19.15
C ASP A 27 5.15 11.24 18.23
N LYS A 28 4.02 11.44 17.52
CA LYS A 28 3.52 10.49 16.51
C LYS A 28 4.41 10.62 15.28
N ARG A 29 5.19 9.58 14.98
CA ARG A 29 6.04 9.56 13.78
C ARG A 29 5.20 9.71 12.51
N SER A 30 5.57 10.69 11.68
CA SER A 30 5.00 10.95 10.37
C SER A 30 5.59 10.01 9.32
N PHE A 31 4.92 9.92 8.18
CA PHE A 31 5.33 9.19 6.98
C PHE A 31 6.78 9.50 6.55
N ASP A 32 7.24 10.74 6.75
CA ASP A 32 8.56 11.23 6.31
C ASP A 32 9.77 10.59 7.02
N ASP A 33 9.59 9.97 8.19
CA ASP A 33 10.70 9.42 8.97
C ASP A 33 11.27 8.09 8.39
N ALA A 34 10.56 7.42 7.48
CA ALA A 34 10.90 6.06 7.03
C ALA A 34 11.77 5.97 5.79
N GLY A 35 12.23 7.10 5.25
CA GLY A 35 12.96 7.11 3.98
C GLY A 35 12.03 6.89 2.79
N GLU A 36 12.62 6.60 1.63
CA GLU A 36 11.88 6.54 0.37
C GLU A 36 10.84 5.39 0.39
N PRO A 37 9.57 5.68 0.03
CA PRO A 37 8.55 4.66 -0.08
C PRO A 37 8.93 3.58 -1.11
N PRO A 38 8.44 2.34 -0.95
CA PRO A 38 8.61 1.32 -1.98
C PRO A 38 7.97 1.80 -3.30
N PRO A 39 8.59 1.51 -4.46
CA PRO A 39 8.04 1.93 -5.75
C PRO A 39 6.61 1.43 -5.94
N LEU A 40 5.73 2.30 -6.45
CA LEU A 40 4.31 2.02 -6.64
C LEU A 40 4.06 0.71 -7.43
N GLY A 41 4.83 0.46 -8.49
CA GLY A 41 4.75 -0.79 -9.26
C GLY A 41 5.04 -2.05 -8.44
N ALA A 42 6.01 -1.99 -7.50
CA ALA A 42 6.32 -3.12 -6.63
C ALA A 42 5.20 -3.39 -5.62
N VAL A 43 4.58 -2.32 -5.12
CA VAL A 43 3.44 -2.37 -4.19
C VAL A 43 2.23 -2.99 -4.86
N MET A 44 1.89 -2.54 -6.08
CA MET A 44 0.80 -3.13 -6.87
C MET A 44 1.05 -4.60 -7.19
N ARG A 45 2.29 -4.98 -7.57
CA ARG A 45 2.65 -6.39 -7.81
C ARG A 45 2.43 -7.24 -6.56
N ARG A 46 2.83 -6.74 -5.39
CA ARG A 46 2.61 -7.44 -4.12
C ARG A 46 1.13 -7.54 -3.78
N LEU A 47 0.35 -6.49 -4.00
CA LEU A 47 -1.08 -6.48 -3.76
C LEU A 47 -1.77 -7.63 -4.51
N ARG A 48 -1.41 -7.84 -5.79
CA ARG A 48 -1.90 -8.99 -6.57
C ARG A 48 -1.56 -10.34 -5.97
N VAL A 49 -0.31 -10.52 -5.52
CA VAL A 49 0.12 -11.77 -4.87
C VAL A 49 -0.69 -12.03 -3.60
N GLN A 50 -0.93 -11.00 -2.78
CA GLN A 50 -1.68 -11.16 -1.53
C GLN A 50 -3.18 -11.35 -1.75
N LEU A 51 -3.78 -10.75 -2.78
CA LEU A 51 -5.19 -10.94 -3.15
C LEU A 51 -5.51 -12.42 -3.46
N ASN A 52 -4.57 -13.17 -4.05
CA ASN A 52 -4.74 -14.60 -4.35
C ASN A 52 -4.69 -15.51 -3.10
N GLY A 53 -4.21 -14.99 -1.97
CA GLY A 53 -3.95 -15.79 -0.75
C GLY A 53 -4.85 -15.46 0.43
N ILE A 54 -5.98 -14.77 0.21
CA ILE A 54 -6.83 -14.32 1.32
C ILE A 54 -7.59 -15.51 1.90
N ALA A 55 -7.21 -15.90 3.12
CA ALA A 55 -7.87 -16.97 3.87
C ALA A 55 -8.45 -16.48 5.20
N SER A 56 -7.99 -15.32 5.69
CA SER A 56 -8.39 -14.78 6.99
C SER A 56 -8.85 -13.31 6.93
N PRO A 57 -9.61 -12.83 7.94
CA PRO A 57 -9.93 -11.42 8.09
C PRO A 57 -8.69 -10.51 8.20
N ASP A 58 -7.60 -11.03 8.77
CA ASP A 58 -6.34 -10.28 8.89
C ASP A 58 -5.66 -10.11 7.52
N ASP A 59 -5.72 -11.11 6.64
CA ASP A 59 -5.24 -10.98 5.26
C ASP A 59 -6.03 -9.91 4.50
N ARG A 60 -7.35 -9.91 4.67
CA ARG A 60 -8.24 -8.91 4.08
C ARG A 60 -7.90 -7.49 4.54
N ARG A 61 -7.64 -7.32 5.84
CA ARG A 61 -7.19 -6.04 6.40
C ARG A 61 -5.84 -5.63 5.81
N ARG A 62 -4.90 -6.57 5.69
CA ARG A 62 -3.56 -6.29 5.13
C ARG A 62 -3.63 -5.82 3.68
N VAL A 63 -4.38 -6.51 2.83
CA VAL A 63 -4.52 -6.09 1.42
C VAL A 63 -5.22 -4.74 1.30
N TYR A 64 -6.16 -4.42 2.20
CA TYR A 64 -6.79 -3.12 2.25
C TYR A 64 -5.80 -2.00 2.60
N GLU A 65 -4.98 -2.21 3.65
CA GLU A 65 -3.94 -1.25 4.06
C GLU A 65 -2.91 -1.05 2.94
N LEU A 66 -2.53 -2.12 2.24
CA LEU A 66 -1.62 -2.05 1.11
C LEU A 66 -2.21 -1.31 -0.09
N ALA A 67 -3.48 -1.55 -0.43
CA ALA A 67 -4.19 -0.83 -1.49
C ALA A 67 -4.35 0.65 -1.16
N ARG A 68 -4.65 0.98 0.10
CA ARG A 68 -4.71 2.37 0.59
C ARG A 68 -3.38 3.09 0.45
N PHE A 69 -2.28 2.43 0.82
CA PHE A 69 -0.94 2.99 0.63
C PHE A 69 -0.65 3.22 -0.85
N ALA A 70 -0.93 2.24 -1.72
CA ALA A 70 -0.72 2.37 -3.15
C ALA A 70 -1.51 3.56 -3.74
N ALA A 71 -2.78 3.74 -3.34
CA ALA A 71 -3.59 4.87 -3.80
C ALA A 71 -2.99 6.22 -3.38
N SER A 72 -2.58 6.34 -2.11
CA SER A 72 -1.92 7.56 -1.60
C SER A 72 -0.61 7.87 -2.32
N GLU A 73 0.17 6.84 -2.67
CA GLU A 73 1.43 7.00 -3.39
C GLU A 73 1.19 7.38 -4.86
N ALA A 74 0.16 6.80 -5.50
CA ALA A 74 -0.27 7.19 -6.85
C ALA A 74 -0.72 8.67 -6.90
N GLU A 75 -1.48 9.13 -5.90
CA GLU A 75 -1.87 10.55 -5.76
C GLU A 75 -0.65 11.46 -5.62
N HIS A 76 0.32 11.07 -4.79
CA HIS A 76 1.55 11.84 -4.58
C HIS A 76 2.38 11.97 -5.86
N GLN A 77 2.36 10.95 -6.72
CA GLN A 77 3.01 10.96 -8.04
C GLN A 77 2.15 11.59 -9.14
N HIS A 78 0.99 12.18 -8.80
CA HIS A 78 0.02 12.79 -9.72
C HIS A 78 -0.60 11.81 -10.75
N LEU A 79 -0.61 10.51 -10.45
CA LEU A 79 -1.20 9.47 -11.28
C LEU A 79 -2.67 9.24 -10.91
N LEU A 80 -3.53 10.19 -11.28
CA LEU A 80 -4.92 10.24 -10.81
C LEU A 80 -5.75 9.02 -11.23
N GLU A 81 -5.66 8.59 -12.50
CA GLU A 81 -6.39 7.40 -13.00
C GLU A 81 -5.95 6.10 -12.31
N CYS A 82 -4.65 6.02 -11.98
CA CYS A 82 -4.09 4.91 -11.20
C CYS A 82 -4.65 4.93 -9.78
N ALA A 83 -4.68 6.11 -9.13
CA ALA A 83 -5.25 6.27 -7.80
C ALA A 83 -6.74 5.91 -7.74
N ASP A 84 -7.53 6.32 -8.73
CA ASP A 84 -8.95 5.98 -8.83
C ASP A 84 -9.17 4.47 -8.97
N SER A 85 -8.38 3.82 -9.83
CA SER A 85 -8.40 2.35 -9.95
C SER A 85 -8.09 1.67 -8.62
N LEU A 86 -7.08 2.15 -7.88
CA LEU A 86 -6.72 1.62 -6.56
C LEU A 86 -7.80 1.89 -5.49
N ARG A 87 -8.59 2.96 -5.61
CA ARG A 87 -9.78 3.17 -4.76
C ARG A 87 -10.86 2.13 -5.04
N ASN A 88 -11.06 1.75 -6.30
CA ASN A 88 -11.99 0.68 -6.67
C ASN A 88 -11.53 -0.70 -6.15
N VAL A 89 -10.21 -0.93 -6.04
CA VAL A 89 -9.67 -2.12 -5.35
C VAL A 89 -10.13 -2.14 -3.89
N MET A 90 -10.00 -1.03 -3.16
CA MET A 90 -10.43 -0.95 -1.76
C MET A 90 -11.93 -1.23 -1.60
N THR A 91 -12.78 -0.64 -2.46
CA THR A 91 -14.23 -0.92 -2.49
C THR A 91 -14.52 -2.40 -2.69
N SER A 92 -13.82 -3.04 -3.63
CA SER A 92 -13.99 -4.47 -3.95
C SER A 92 -13.53 -5.37 -2.80
N ILE A 93 -12.41 -5.03 -2.13
CA ILE A 93 -11.94 -5.71 -0.92
C ILE A 93 -13.00 -5.63 0.18
N VAL A 94 -13.65 -4.47 0.39
CA VAL A 94 -14.72 -4.27 1.39
C VAL A 94 -16.02 -5.00 1.00
N ALA A 95 -16.29 -5.20 -0.28
CA ALA A 95 -17.36 -6.07 -0.75
C ALA A 95 -17.03 -7.57 -0.61
N GLY A 96 -15.74 -7.93 -0.48
CA GLY A 96 -15.28 -9.31 -0.47
C GLY A 96 -15.13 -9.91 -1.88
N ASP A 97 -15.18 -9.07 -2.91
CA ASP A 97 -14.99 -9.46 -4.30
C ASP A 97 -13.51 -9.33 -4.69
N PHE A 98 -12.72 -10.34 -4.36
CA PHE A 98 -11.27 -10.32 -4.58
C PHE A 98 -10.88 -10.53 -6.04
N THR A 99 -11.75 -11.14 -6.84
CA THR A 99 -11.57 -11.27 -8.29
C THR A 99 -11.66 -9.90 -8.96
N ASN A 100 -12.68 -9.11 -8.63
CA ASN A 100 -12.82 -7.76 -9.12
C ASN A 100 -11.71 -6.84 -8.54
N ALA A 101 -11.29 -7.07 -7.30
CA ALA A 101 -10.14 -6.39 -6.73
C ALA A 101 -8.87 -6.60 -7.57
N ASP A 102 -8.53 -7.85 -7.98
CA ASP A 102 -7.37 -8.10 -8.84
C ASP A 102 -7.50 -7.44 -10.22
N ALA A 103 -8.72 -7.44 -10.81
CA ALA A 103 -9.00 -6.75 -12.07
C ALA A 103 -8.72 -5.24 -11.97
N TRP A 104 -9.16 -4.58 -10.90
CA TRP A 104 -8.87 -3.17 -10.67
C TRP A 104 -7.37 -2.90 -10.45
N VAL A 105 -6.62 -3.83 -9.84
CA VAL A 105 -5.16 -3.70 -9.77
C VAL A 105 -4.53 -3.78 -11.16
N MET A 106 -5.02 -4.64 -12.05
CA MET A 106 -4.54 -4.67 -13.44
C MET A 106 -4.82 -3.35 -14.18
N HIS A 107 -6.00 -2.77 -13.99
CA HIS A 107 -6.32 -1.43 -14.54
C HIS A 107 -5.35 -0.37 -14.01
N ALA A 108 -5.11 -0.34 -12.70
CA ALA A 108 -4.14 0.57 -12.09
C ALA A 108 -2.73 0.40 -12.68
N GLN A 109 -2.29 -0.85 -12.91
CA GLN A 109 -1.01 -1.15 -13.56
C GLN A 109 -0.97 -0.70 -15.02
N ALA A 110 -2.08 -0.81 -15.74
CA ALA A 110 -2.18 -0.33 -17.12
C ALA A 110 -2.04 1.19 -17.18
N HIS A 111 -2.73 1.94 -16.30
CA HIS A 111 -2.56 3.39 -16.20
C HIS A 111 -1.14 3.77 -15.81
N PHE A 112 -0.52 3.06 -14.86
CA PHE A 112 0.86 3.32 -14.45
C PHE A 112 1.88 3.13 -15.59
N ASN A 113 1.69 2.09 -16.42
CA ASN A 113 2.60 1.78 -17.53
C ASN A 113 2.21 2.48 -18.86
N GLY A 114 1.05 3.15 -18.90
CA GLY A 114 0.58 3.87 -20.08
C GLY A 114 1.41 5.13 -20.36
N PRO A 115 1.29 5.71 -21.56
CA PRO A 115 1.86 7.02 -21.85
C PRO A 115 1.16 8.09 -20.99
N HIS A 116 1.95 8.88 -20.26
CA HIS A 116 1.51 10.00 -19.41
C HIS A 116 1.68 11.34 -20.12
#